data_AF-A0A651GY35-F1
#
_entry.id   AF-A0A651GY35-F1
#
_cell.length_a   1.000
_cell.length_b   1.000
_cell.length_c   1.000
_cell.angle_alpha   90.00
_cell.angle_beta   90.00
_cell.angle_gamma   90.00
#
_symmetry.space_group_name_H-M   'P 1'
#
loop_
_entity.id
_entity.type
_entity.pdbx_description
1 polymer ?
#
loop_
_entity_poly.entity_id
_entity_poly.type
_entity_poly.pdbx_seq_one_letter_code
_entity_poly.pdbx_strand_id
1 'polypeptide(L)'
;MTLRIHITLVFTLFIGNALIGQQKDYAKLEKRIDSLRTVWNVPGLSVAIVQDGDVVFNRGFGVLEKGKSNTTDGQSLYAIASISKAFTGAALAILVDEGKISWDDKVVTHLPWFKLYDPWVTQQMTIKDLLTHRSGLGTFSGDLLWHASTLSMEEVVRGARYLEPKFEFRDGYGYQNIMYVAAGLVLEKVSGEGWADFVRSRILEPIGMKRTLTSVSQIPAFGNVAIPHSGQPGENIPIPYINWDNMAPAGALVSCTEDLCSWMTLQLNRGKWNGKTIFTEDRWREMWTNFNPQPISAFAERTYPGQTFSGYGLGWSLKTYRGEKIVSHGGGYDAMISNLTMIPGKNAGFVILSNNVTILPHVLHLTLMDFVIGTNDDETNWSELFMSYSQNKQKQENARVQNLMELRSDSPNHSLPLADYAGTYGGPMYGNTKVWLENDTLRFQMVPTPLFHGWLEPMNHDTFILHWSEVHMLPIGTAQFIVDGHGRTEELRMDVPNDDFWFDELEMKRIDND
;
A
#
# COMPACT_ATOMS: atom_id res chain seq x y z
N MET A 1 -64.48 -46.06 44.68
CA MET A 1 -63.42 -45.90 43.66
C MET A 1 -63.55 -44.49 43.13
N THR A 2 -62.82 -43.55 43.73
CA THR A 2 -63.02 -42.10 43.53
C THR A 2 -61.66 -41.51 43.25
N LEU A 3 -61.37 -41.23 41.98
CA LEU A 3 -60.08 -40.75 41.50
C LEU A 3 -60.02 -39.23 41.67
N ARG A 4 -59.21 -38.73 42.61
CA ARG A 4 -58.90 -37.29 42.75
C ARG A 4 -57.67 -36.96 41.89
N ILE A 5 -57.89 -36.27 40.78
CA ILE A 5 -56.83 -35.71 39.94
C ILE A 5 -56.32 -34.43 40.61
N HIS A 6 -55.04 -34.40 40.98
CA HIS A 6 -54.35 -33.18 41.40
C HIS A 6 -53.77 -32.51 40.15
N ILE A 7 -54.29 -31.32 39.80
CA ILE A 7 -53.72 -30.46 38.77
C ILE A 7 -52.69 -29.57 39.47
N THR A 8 -51.41 -29.85 39.26
CA THR A 8 -50.32 -28.97 39.68
C THR A 8 -50.08 -27.95 38.56
N LEU A 9 -50.47 -26.69 38.79
CA LEU A 9 -50.08 -25.56 37.94
C LEU A 9 -48.57 -25.29 38.14
N VAL A 10 -47.78 -25.51 37.09
CA VAL A 10 -46.39 -25.05 37.02
C VAL A 10 -46.37 -23.65 36.42
N PHE A 11 -46.22 -22.63 37.26
CA PHE A 11 -45.89 -21.27 36.82
C PHE A 11 -44.44 -21.27 36.34
N THR A 12 -44.24 -21.22 35.02
CA THR A 12 -42.90 -21.07 34.43
C THR A 12 -42.61 -19.57 34.38
N LEU A 13 -41.78 -19.09 35.31
CA LEU A 13 -41.25 -17.72 35.26
C LEU A 13 -40.34 -17.59 34.02
N PHE A 14 -40.79 -16.87 33.00
CA PHE A 14 -39.90 -16.34 31.96
C PHE A 14 -39.09 -15.20 32.59
N ILE A 15 -37.93 -15.52 33.15
CA ILE A 15 -36.89 -14.53 33.41
C ILE A 15 -36.33 -14.16 32.04
N GLY A 16 -36.78 -13.03 31.50
CA GLY A 16 -36.15 -12.42 30.33
C GLY A 16 -34.71 -12.09 30.69
N ASN A 17 -33.76 -12.92 30.23
CA ASN A 17 -32.38 -12.52 30.13
C ASN A 17 -32.32 -11.42 29.07
N ALA A 18 -32.46 -10.17 29.51
CA ALA A 18 -31.94 -9.05 28.75
C ALA A 18 -30.44 -9.34 28.59
N LEU A 19 -30.04 -9.78 27.39
CA LEU A 19 -28.66 -9.73 26.95
C LEU A 19 -28.24 -8.26 27.02
N ILE A 20 -27.70 -7.85 28.16
CA ILE A 20 -26.94 -6.61 28.27
C ILE A 20 -25.64 -6.91 27.52
N GLY A 21 -25.69 -6.82 26.19
CA GLY A 21 -24.48 -6.67 25.40
C GLY A 21 -23.79 -5.41 25.92
N GLN A 22 -22.51 -5.53 26.27
CA GLN A 22 -21.74 -4.39 26.76
C GLN A 22 -21.79 -3.28 25.70
N GLN A 23 -22.37 -2.14 26.05
CA GLN A 23 -22.45 -1.00 25.15
C GLN A 23 -21.03 -0.52 24.83
N LYS A 24 -20.67 -0.50 23.54
CA LYS A 24 -19.36 0.00 23.08
C LYS A 24 -19.17 1.46 23.54
N ASP A 25 -18.10 1.73 24.27
CA ASP A 25 -17.76 3.06 24.77
C ASP A 25 -16.89 3.82 23.75
N TYR A 26 -17.55 4.52 22.82
CA TYR A 26 -16.88 5.32 21.80
C TYR A 26 -16.13 6.53 22.37
N ALA A 27 -16.51 7.04 23.56
CA ALA A 27 -15.81 8.15 24.19
C ALA A 27 -14.47 7.69 24.79
N LYS A 28 -14.43 6.49 25.38
CA LYS A 28 -13.18 5.84 25.80
C LYS A 28 -12.30 5.56 24.57
N LEU A 29 -12.88 5.08 23.47
CA LEU A 29 -12.14 4.83 22.23
C LEU A 29 -11.52 6.12 21.67
N GLU A 30 -12.29 7.22 21.60
CA GLU A 30 -11.82 8.51 21.10
C GLU A 30 -10.57 8.99 21.88
N LYS A 31 -10.65 8.96 23.22
CA LYS A 31 -9.51 9.31 24.09
C LYS A 31 -8.31 8.39 23.89
N ARG A 32 -8.54 7.09 23.67
CA ARG A 32 -7.47 6.12 23.43
C ARG A 32 -6.76 6.40 22.11
N ILE A 33 -7.50 6.69 21.03
CA ILE A 33 -6.93 7.02 19.72
C ILE A 33 -6.05 8.27 19.82
N ASP A 34 -6.53 9.35 20.46
CA ASP A 34 -5.75 10.59 20.58
C ASP A 34 -4.51 10.42 21.47
N SER A 35 -4.64 9.62 22.54
CA SER A 35 -3.50 9.26 23.39
C SER A 35 -2.43 8.51 22.57
N LEU A 36 -2.83 7.53 21.76
CA LEU A 36 -1.90 6.81 20.89
C LEU A 36 -1.29 7.74 19.83
N ARG A 37 -2.07 8.62 19.20
CA ARG A 37 -1.56 9.64 18.28
C ARG A 37 -0.43 10.46 18.91
N THR A 38 -0.62 10.88 20.16
CA THR A 38 0.37 11.66 20.91
C THR A 38 1.61 10.84 21.25
N VAL A 39 1.45 9.61 21.75
CA VAL A 39 2.56 8.69 22.09
C VAL A 39 3.43 8.38 20.87
N TRP A 40 2.80 8.20 19.71
CA TRP A 40 3.48 7.90 18.44
C TRP A 40 3.89 9.15 17.65
N ASN A 41 3.70 10.35 18.20
CA ASN A 41 4.06 11.64 17.59
C ASN A 41 3.50 11.82 16.17
N VAL A 42 2.25 11.40 15.94
CA VAL A 42 1.57 11.56 14.64
C VAL A 42 0.90 12.94 14.56
N PRO A 43 1.14 13.75 13.50
CA PRO A 43 0.54 15.07 13.37
C PRO A 43 -0.98 15.03 13.28
N GLY A 44 -1.51 14.20 12.39
CA GLY A 44 -2.94 14.12 12.11
C GLY A 44 -3.37 12.74 11.62
N LEU A 45 -4.55 12.32 12.06
CA LEU A 45 -5.23 11.15 11.51
C LEU A 45 -6.75 11.30 11.59
N SER A 46 -7.47 10.54 10.77
CA SER A 46 -8.93 10.42 10.82
C SER A 46 -9.33 8.94 10.90
N VAL A 47 -10.35 8.65 11.71
CA VAL A 47 -10.85 7.28 11.94
C VAL A 47 -12.37 7.27 11.83
N ALA A 48 -12.92 6.28 11.13
CA ALA A 48 -14.35 6.02 11.11
C ALA A 48 -14.68 4.55 11.27
N ILE A 49 -15.88 4.26 11.81
CA ILE A 49 -16.43 2.93 12.01
C ILE A 49 -17.86 2.91 11.45
N VAL A 50 -18.15 1.94 10.60
CA VAL A 50 -19.50 1.57 10.17
C VAL A 50 -19.93 0.30 10.89
N GLN A 51 -21.18 0.25 11.32
CA GLN A 51 -21.78 -0.90 12.01
C GLN A 51 -23.24 -0.95 11.60
N ASP A 52 -23.68 -2.10 11.09
CA ASP A 52 -25.07 -2.33 10.69
C ASP A 52 -25.63 -1.32 9.68
N GLY A 53 -24.75 -0.82 8.80
CA GLY A 53 -25.08 0.17 7.76
C GLY A 53 -24.96 1.62 8.20
N ASP A 54 -24.80 1.87 9.51
CA ASP A 54 -24.70 3.22 10.07
C ASP A 54 -23.26 3.62 10.38
N VAL A 55 -22.95 4.91 10.23
CA VAL A 55 -21.68 5.49 10.70
C VAL A 55 -21.78 5.76 12.20
N VAL A 56 -21.20 4.88 13.01
CA VAL A 56 -21.27 4.94 14.48
C VAL A 56 -20.11 5.72 15.10
N PHE A 57 -19.05 5.94 14.34
CA PHE A 57 -17.89 6.75 14.74
C PHE A 57 -17.26 7.41 13.51
N ASN A 58 -16.94 8.70 13.56
CA ASN A 58 -16.16 9.41 12.54
C ASN A 58 -15.50 10.64 13.16
N ARG A 59 -14.19 10.61 13.37
CA ARG A 59 -13.44 11.64 14.09
C ARG A 59 -12.08 11.88 13.46
N GLY A 60 -11.66 13.14 13.44
CA GLY A 60 -10.27 13.54 13.19
C GLY A 60 -9.56 13.85 14.50
N PHE A 61 -8.26 13.62 14.51
CA PHE A 61 -7.35 13.83 15.62
C PHE A 61 -6.10 14.56 15.12
N GLY A 62 -5.74 15.66 15.78
CA GLY A 62 -4.55 16.43 15.41
C GLY A 62 -4.78 17.42 14.27
N VAL A 63 -3.74 17.65 13.47
CA VAL A 63 -3.69 18.74 12.47
C VAL A 63 -3.43 18.23 11.05
N LEU A 64 -3.96 18.96 10.07
CA LEU A 64 -3.70 18.69 8.65
C LEU A 64 -2.21 18.85 8.31
N GLU A 65 -1.54 19.83 8.93
CA GLU A 65 -0.15 20.16 8.71
C GLU A 65 0.52 20.60 10.02
N LYS A 66 1.68 20.02 10.33
CA LYS A 66 2.47 20.35 11.51
C LYS A 66 2.86 21.83 11.48
N GLY A 67 2.60 22.52 12.58
CA GLY A 67 2.88 23.96 12.71
C GLY A 67 1.73 24.87 12.27
N LYS A 68 0.66 24.32 11.68
CA LYS A 68 -0.59 25.05 11.38
C LYS A 68 -1.70 24.67 12.38
N SER A 69 -2.76 25.48 12.41
CA SER A 69 -3.89 25.32 13.34
C SER A 69 -5.07 24.53 12.75
N ASN A 70 -5.08 24.24 11.45
CA ASN A 70 -6.16 23.49 10.81
C ASN A 70 -6.18 22.04 11.32
N THR A 71 -7.30 21.62 11.88
CA THR A 71 -7.49 20.29 12.45
C THR A 71 -7.97 19.28 11.42
N THR A 72 -7.68 18.01 11.64
CA THR A 72 -8.28 16.92 10.85
C THR A 72 -9.72 16.67 11.29
N ASP A 73 -10.54 16.16 10.38
CA ASP A 73 -11.92 15.72 10.61
C ASP A 73 -12.30 14.55 9.68
N GLY A 74 -13.58 14.19 9.64
CA GLY A 74 -14.08 13.11 8.79
C GLY A 74 -14.07 13.41 7.28
N GLN A 75 -13.83 14.66 6.90
CA GLN A 75 -13.82 15.17 5.53
C GLN A 75 -12.41 15.52 5.04
N SER A 76 -11.40 15.45 5.91
CA SER A 76 -10.00 15.64 5.55
C SER A 76 -9.55 14.62 4.51
N LEU A 77 -8.96 15.10 3.43
CA LEU A 77 -8.45 14.27 2.34
C LEU A 77 -7.05 13.73 2.63
N TYR A 78 -6.85 12.44 2.36
CA TYR A 78 -5.58 11.73 2.46
C TYR A 78 -5.39 10.88 1.21
N ALA A 79 -4.16 10.67 0.76
CA ALA A 79 -3.87 9.64 -0.23
C ALA A 79 -4.12 8.27 0.42
N ILE A 80 -5.01 7.46 -0.18
CA ILE A 80 -5.37 6.13 0.36
C ILE A 80 -4.55 5.01 -0.28
N ALA A 81 -3.66 5.37 -1.21
CA ALA A 81 -2.69 4.48 -1.82
C ALA A 81 -3.34 3.18 -2.29
N SER A 82 -2.76 2.05 -1.87
CA SER A 82 -3.17 0.72 -2.30
C SER A 82 -4.59 0.29 -1.94
N ILE A 83 -5.35 1.02 -1.11
CA ILE A 83 -6.80 0.79 -1.01
C ILE A 83 -7.47 0.95 -2.40
N SER A 84 -6.89 1.74 -3.30
CA SER A 84 -7.29 1.88 -4.71
C SER A 84 -7.40 0.54 -5.45
N LYS A 85 -6.62 -0.48 -5.07
CA LYS A 85 -6.66 -1.83 -5.67
C LYS A 85 -8.03 -2.49 -5.53
N ALA A 86 -8.68 -2.28 -4.40
CA ALA A 86 -10.03 -2.78 -4.16
C ALA A 86 -11.06 -2.12 -5.09
N PHE A 87 -10.87 -0.85 -5.44
CA PHE A 87 -11.70 -0.14 -6.42
C PHE A 87 -11.45 -0.66 -7.83
N THR A 88 -10.19 -0.95 -8.20
CA THR A 88 -9.84 -1.60 -9.48
C THR A 88 -10.47 -2.98 -9.60
N GLY A 89 -10.42 -3.80 -8.53
CA GLY A 89 -11.10 -5.09 -8.49
C GLY A 89 -12.61 -4.97 -8.72
N ALA A 90 -13.26 -4.01 -8.06
CA ALA A 90 -14.70 -3.76 -8.26
C ALA A 90 -15.02 -3.19 -9.64
N ALA A 91 -14.15 -2.36 -10.21
CA ALA A 91 -14.35 -1.80 -11.54
C ALA A 91 -14.30 -2.89 -12.62
N LEU A 92 -13.37 -3.84 -12.51
CA LEU A 92 -13.33 -5.02 -13.37
C LEU A 92 -14.51 -5.96 -13.11
N ALA A 93 -14.96 -6.10 -11.85
CA ALA A 93 -16.15 -6.89 -11.51
C ALA A 93 -17.41 -6.37 -12.21
N ILE A 94 -17.57 -5.05 -12.33
CA ILE A 94 -18.66 -4.43 -13.10
C ILE A 94 -18.60 -4.86 -14.57
N LEU A 95 -17.41 -4.87 -15.18
CA LEU A 95 -17.25 -5.32 -16.57
C LEU A 95 -17.51 -6.83 -16.74
N VAL A 96 -17.19 -7.64 -15.74
CA VAL A 96 -17.53 -9.07 -15.72
C VAL A 96 -19.03 -9.28 -15.61
N ASP A 97 -19.74 -8.50 -14.78
CA ASP A 97 -21.21 -8.53 -14.71
C ASP A 97 -21.87 -8.13 -16.02
N GLU A 98 -21.28 -7.16 -16.73
CA GLU A 98 -21.73 -6.76 -18.07
C GLU A 98 -21.39 -7.78 -19.16
N GLY A 99 -20.68 -8.87 -18.84
CA GLY A 99 -20.27 -9.90 -19.79
C GLY A 99 -19.21 -9.42 -20.80
N LYS A 100 -18.50 -8.32 -20.50
CA LYS A 100 -17.47 -7.76 -21.38
C LYS A 100 -16.11 -8.44 -21.25
N ILE A 101 -15.84 -9.03 -20.09
CA ILE A 101 -14.63 -9.81 -19.78
C ILE A 101 -14.97 -10.98 -18.86
N SER A 102 -14.07 -11.94 -18.81
CA SER A 102 -14.01 -12.97 -17.76
C SER A 102 -12.74 -12.82 -16.93
N TRP A 103 -12.79 -13.17 -15.65
CA TRP A 103 -11.60 -13.21 -14.80
C TRP A 103 -10.49 -14.11 -15.35
N ASP A 104 -10.85 -15.15 -16.11
CA ASP A 104 -9.92 -16.12 -16.69
C ASP A 104 -9.48 -15.75 -18.13
N ASP A 105 -9.92 -14.60 -18.65
CA ASP A 105 -9.43 -14.07 -19.92
C ASP A 105 -7.92 -13.87 -19.86
N LYS A 106 -7.24 -14.22 -20.94
CA LYS A 106 -5.81 -13.96 -21.09
C LYS A 106 -5.57 -12.47 -21.24
N VAL A 107 -4.60 -11.93 -20.50
CA VAL A 107 -4.24 -10.51 -20.57
C VAL A 107 -3.84 -10.12 -21.99
N VAL A 108 -3.09 -10.99 -22.68
CA VAL A 108 -2.66 -10.79 -24.07
C VAL A 108 -3.80 -10.69 -25.08
N THR A 109 -5.00 -11.18 -24.76
CA THR A 109 -6.19 -10.99 -25.61
C THR A 109 -6.60 -9.52 -25.66
N HIS A 110 -6.46 -8.82 -24.53
CA HIS A 110 -6.84 -7.41 -24.38
C HIS A 110 -5.66 -6.49 -24.66
N LEU A 111 -4.45 -6.87 -24.23
CA LEU A 111 -3.21 -6.13 -24.40
C LEU A 111 -2.20 -6.98 -25.20
N PRO A 112 -2.25 -7.01 -26.55
CA PRO A 112 -1.38 -7.88 -27.36
C PRO A 112 0.13 -7.64 -27.20
N TRP A 113 0.49 -6.47 -26.68
CA TRP A 113 1.87 -6.09 -26.42
C TRP A 113 2.39 -6.50 -25.04
N PHE A 114 1.51 -6.99 -24.15
CA PHE A 114 1.86 -7.43 -22.81
C PHE A 114 2.87 -8.56 -22.86
N LYS A 115 3.95 -8.44 -22.07
CA LYS A 115 5.03 -9.42 -21.97
C LYS A 115 5.58 -9.43 -20.56
N LEU A 116 5.96 -10.62 -20.11
CA LEU A 116 6.68 -10.88 -18.86
C LEU A 116 7.98 -11.62 -19.18
N TYR A 117 8.71 -11.95 -18.11
CA TYR A 117 10.01 -12.62 -18.13
C TYR A 117 10.04 -13.95 -18.89
N ASP A 118 8.89 -14.65 -18.97
CA ASP A 118 8.75 -15.90 -19.68
C ASP A 118 7.60 -15.85 -20.72
N PRO A 119 7.80 -16.36 -21.95
CA PRO A 119 6.77 -16.38 -22.98
C PRO A 119 5.53 -17.21 -22.61
N TRP A 120 5.67 -18.33 -21.90
CA TRP A 120 4.54 -19.13 -21.47
C TRP A 120 3.76 -18.42 -20.37
N VAL A 121 4.43 -17.83 -19.37
CA VAL A 121 3.78 -16.98 -18.35
C VAL A 121 3.02 -15.84 -18.99
N THR A 122 3.62 -15.17 -19.98
CA THR A 122 2.98 -14.11 -20.78
C THR A 122 1.65 -14.58 -21.39
N GLN A 123 1.65 -15.75 -22.05
CA GLN A 123 0.45 -16.28 -22.72
C GLN A 123 -0.60 -16.82 -21.75
N GLN A 124 -0.18 -17.23 -20.55
CA GLN A 124 -1.07 -17.84 -19.56
C GLN A 124 -1.62 -16.87 -18.52
N MET A 125 -1.02 -15.70 -18.37
CA MET A 125 -1.47 -14.65 -17.46
C MET A 125 -2.94 -14.27 -17.71
N THR A 126 -3.74 -14.32 -16.66
CA THR A 126 -5.17 -13.99 -16.67
C THR A 126 -5.44 -12.68 -15.92
N ILE A 127 -6.60 -12.07 -16.14
CA ILE A 127 -7.04 -10.89 -15.37
C ILE A 127 -7.06 -11.20 -13.86
N LYS A 128 -7.50 -12.41 -13.47
CA LYS A 128 -7.46 -12.89 -12.09
C LYS A 128 -6.05 -12.91 -11.51
N ASP A 129 -5.07 -13.35 -12.29
CA ASP A 129 -3.66 -13.40 -11.85
C ASP A 129 -3.13 -11.99 -11.54
N LEU A 130 -3.50 -10.98 -12.35
CA LEU A 130 -3.11 -9.59 -12.14
C LEU A 130 -3.56 -9.04 -10.78
N LEU A 131 -4.78 -9.41 -10.37
CA LEU A 131 -5.39 -8.91 -9.14
C LEU A 131 -4.99 -9.71 -7.89
N THR A 132 -4.33 -10.86 -8.05
CA THR A 132 -4.12 -11.82 -6.94
C THR A 132 -2.64 -12.05 -6.61
N HIS A 133 -1.74 -11.21 -7.14
CA HIS A 133 -0.31 -11.18 -6.76
C HIS A 133 0.40 -12.53 -6.98
N ARG A 134 0.06 -13.21 -8.07
CA ARG A 134 0.53 -14.57 -8.37
C ARG A 134 1.24 -14.69 -9.72
N SER A 135 1.88 -13.60 -10.15
CA SER A 135 2.64 -13.53 -11.41
C SER A 135 3.99 -14.25 -11.37
N GLY A 136 4.47 -14.64 -10.18
CA GLY A 136 5.81 -15.18 -9.95
C GLY A 136 6.85 -14.13 -9.57
N LEU A 137 6.55 -12.84 -9.76
CA LEU A 137 7.43 -11.74 -9.35
C LEU A 137 7.48 -11.58 -7.82
N GLY A 138 8.59 -11.07 -7.29
CA GLY A 138 8.77 -10.80 -5.86
C GLY A 138 8.09 -9.50 -5.42
N THR A 139 7.65 -9.40 -4.16
CA THR A 139 6.99 -8.19 -3.62
C THR A 139 7.72 -6.91 -4.00
N PHE A 140 7.02 -5.95 -4.61
CA PHE A 140 7.49 -4.65 -5.11
C PHE A 140 8.48 -4.68 -6.30
N SER A 141 8.67 -5.85 -6.93
CA SER A 141 9.46 -5.99 -8.15
C SER A 141 8.96 -5.05 -9.25
N GLY A 142 9.87 -4.24 -9.79
CA GLY A 142 9.59 -3.22 -10.81
C GLY A 142 8.98 -1.91 -10.29
N ASP A 143 8.87 -1.68 -8.98
CA ASP A 143 8.25 -0.45 -8.46
C ASP A 143 9.05 0.84 -8.77
N LEU A 144 10.35 0.71 -9.02
CA LEU A 144 11.19 1.79 -9.54
C LEU A 144 10.67 2.37 -10.87
N LEU A 145 9.93 1.59 -11.67
CA LEU A 145 9.44 2.04 -12.97
C LEU A 145 8.35 3.10 -12.86
N TRP A 146 7.53 3.09 -11.81
CA TRP A 146 6.41 4.02 -11.68
C TRP A 146 6.68 5.16 -10.71
N HIS A 147 7.42 4.92 -9.62
CA HIS A 147 7.55 5.90 -8.54
C HIS A 147 8.28 7.16 -9.02
N ALA A 148 7.56 8.29 -8.90
CA ALA A 148 8.01 9.62 -9.33
C ALA A 148 8.57 9.68 -10.77
N SER A 149 8.22 8.69 -11.61
CA SER A 149 8.75 8.58 -12.96
C SER A 149 7.91 9.36 -13.96
N THR A 150 8.51 9.64 -15.10
CA THR A 150 7.84 10.27 -16.25
C THR A 150 7.23 9.24 -17.20
N LEU A 151 7.35 7.94 -16.88
CA LEU A 151 6.84 6.87 -17.70
C LEU A 151 5.31 6.83 -17.68
N SER A 152 4.71 6.53 -18.82
CA SER A 152 3.29 6.22 -18.95
C SER A 152 2.94 4.87 -18.31
N MET A 153 1.65 4.61 -18.03
CA MET A 153 1.19 3.31 -17.50
C MET A 153 1.63 2.13 -18.38
N GLU A 154 1.59 2.29 -19.70
CA GLU A 154 2.03 1.24 -20.63
C GLU A 154 3.54 1.01 -20.56
N GLU A 155 4.34 2.08 -20.47
CA GLU A 155 5.80 1.97 -20.35
C GLU A 155 6.22 1.29 -19.04
N VAL A 156 5.55 1.62 -17.93
CA VAL A 156 5.69 0.92 -16.66
C VAL A 156 5.46 -0.58 -16.84
N VAL A 157 4.29 -0.98 -17.38
CA VAL A 157 3.96 -2.41 -17.55
C VAL A 157 4.90 -3.11 -18.53
N ARG A 158 5.38 -2.42 -19.57
CA ARG A 158 6.36 -2.96 -20.52
C ARG A 158 7.71 -3.27 -19.88
N GLY A 159 8.08 -2.58 -18.80
CA GLY A 159 9.30 -2.88 -18.05
C GLY A 159 9.27 -4.26 -17.38
N ALA A 160 8.08 -4.79 -17.08
CA ALA A 160 7.92 -6.09 -16.40
C ALA A 160 8.51 -7.29 -17.15
N ARG A 161 8.79 -7.17 -18.45
CA ARG A 161 9.43 -8.24 -19.25
C ARG A 161 10.90 -8.48 -18.90
N TYR A 162 11.53 -7.55 -18.18
CA TYR A 162 12.93 -7.62 -17.80
C TYR A 162 13.13 -7.99 -16.33
N LEU A 163 12.06 -8.11 -15.56
CA LEU A 163 12.12 -8.50 -14.15
C LEU A 163 12.38 -9.99 -14.02
N GLU A 164 13.11 -10.41 -13.00
CA GLU A 164 13.33 -11.82 -12.73
C GLU A 164 12.24 -12.40 -11.81
N PRO A 165 11.77 -13.64 -12.05
CA PRO A 165 10.82 -14.28 -11.15
C PRO A 165 11.48 -14.65 -9.82
N LYS A 166 10.75 -14.42 -8.72
CA LYS A 166 11.11 -14.92 -7.38
C LYS A 166 10.47 -16.27 -7.08
N PHE A 167 9.34 -16.54 -7.72
CA PHE A 167 8.53 -17.74 -7.56
C PHE A 167 8.15 -18.30 -8.93
N GLU A 168 7.85 -19.59 -8.98
CA GLU A 168 7.21 -20.18 -10.16
C GLU A 168 5.83 -19.54 -10.38
N PHE A 169 5.34 -19.56 -11.62
CA PHE A 169 4.06 -18.93 -11.95
C PHE A 169 2.92 -19.55 -11.14
N ARG A 170 2.23 -18.71 -10.36
CA ARG A 170 1.17 -19.06 -9.40
C ARG A 170 1.59 -19.86 -8.16
N ASP A 171 2.88 -20.03 -7.91
CA ASP A 171 3.41 -20.76 -6.75
C ASP A 171 4.08 -19.82 -5.73
N GLY A 172 3.38 -18.75 -5.37
CA GLY A 172 3.90 -17.77 -4.43
C GLY A 172 3.09 -16.49 -4.36
N TYR A 173 3.45 -15.68 -3.38
CA TYR A 173 2.88 -14.36 -3.18
C TYR A 173 4.00 -13.32 -3.21
N GLY A 174 3.98 -12.51 -4.26
CA GLY A 174 4.75 -11.28 -4.34
C GLY A 174 3.81 -10.15 -4.67
N TYR A 175 3.65 -9.20 -3.76
CA TYR A 175 2.74 -8.07 -3.95
C TYR A 175 3.23 -7.16 -5.07
N GLN A 176 2.46 -7.03 -6.16
CA GLN A 176 2.84 -6.29 -7.37
C GLN A 176 1.94 -5.07 -7.60
N ASN A 177 2.51 -3.87 -7.60
CA ASN A 177 1.78 -2.69 -8.06
C ASN A 177 1.64 -2.68 -9.59
N ILE A 178 2.71 -3.03 -10.30
CA ILE A 178 2.77 -3.06 -11.77
C ILE A 178 1.69 -3.96 -12.41
N MET A 179 1.29 -5.06 -11.76
CA MET A 179 0.21 -5.92 -12.26
C MET A 179 -1.17 -5.28 -12.13
N TYR A 180 -1.37 -4.41 -11.14
CA TYR A 180 -2.60 -3.60 -11.05
C TYR A 180 -2.66 -2.51 -12.12
N VAL A 181 -1.50 -1.94 -12.50
CA VAL A 181 -1.42 -1.01 -13.65
C VAL A 181 -1.86 -1.72 -14.93
N ALA A 182 -1.38 -2.94 -15.18
CA ALA A 182 -1.84 -3.77 -16.30
C ALA A 182 -3.35 -4.04 -16.23
N ALA A 183 -3.91 -4.28 -15.04
CA ALA A 183 -5.34 -4.49 -14.86
C ALA A 183 -6.17 -3.25 -15.21
N GLY A 184 -5.67 -2.04 -14.90
CA GLY A 184 -6.28 -0.79 -15.32
C GLY A 184 -6.22 -0.56 -16.83
N LEU A 185 -5.13 -0.95 -17.50
CA LEU A 185 -5.02 -0.89 -18.96
C LEU A 185 -5.97 -1.88 -19.64
N VAL A 186 -6.19 -3.06 -19.06
CA VAL A 186 -7.24 -3.99 -19.52
C VAL A 186 -8.62 -3.35 -19.39
N LEU A 187 -8.90 -2.72 -18.24
CA LEU A 187 -10.16 -2.00 -18.04
C LEU A 187 -10.36 -0.94 -19.12
N GLU A 188 -9.36 -0.07 -19.35
CA GLU A 188 -9.44 1.00 -20.35
C GLU A 188 -9.69 0.46 -21.75
N LYS A 189 -8.98 -0.62 -22.10
CA LYS A 189 -9.14 -1.25 -23.42
C LYS A 189 -10.55 -1.80 -23.65
N VAL A 190 -11.16 -2.37 -22.61
CA VAL A 190 -12.46 -3.04 -22.67
C VAL A 190 -13.61 -2.04 -22.55
N SER A 191 -13.48 -1.02 -21.69
CA SER A 191 -14.51 -0.03 -21.44
C SER A 191 -14.52 1.10 -22.47
N GLY A 192 -13.35 1.44 -23.04
CA GLY A 192 -13.14 2.66 -23.83
C GLY A 192 -12.98 3.93 -22.98
N GLU A 193 -12.90 3.79 -21.66
CA GLU A 193 -12.77 4.88 -20.68
C GLU A 193 -11.52 4.69 -19.83
N GLY A 194 -10.76 5.76 -19.60
CA GLY A 194 -9.62 5.71 -18.68
C GLY A 194 -10.05 5.31 -17.27
N TRP A 195 -9.16 4.63 -16.54
CA TRP A 195 -9.46 4.09 -15.20
C TRP A 195 -10.06 5.12 -14.24
N ALA A 196 -9.52 6.33 -14.20
CA ALA A 196 -9.98 7.40 -13.33
C ALA A 196 -11.44 7.78 -13.61
N ASP A 197 -11.79 7.97 -14.89
CA ASP A 197 -13.15 8.34 -15.30
C ASP A 197 -14.15 7.21 -15.05
N PHE A 198 -13.73 5.96 -15.30
CA PHE A 198 -14.56 4.79 -15.04
C PHE A 198 -14.84 4.64 -13.53
N VAL A 199 -13.81 4.68 -12.67
CA VAL A 199 -14.00 4.57 -11.22
C VAL A 199 -14.88 5.71 -10.69
N ARG A 200 -14.64 6.94 -11.15
CA ARG A 200 -15.45 8.11 -10.77
C ARG A 200 -16.93 7.91 -11.12
N SER A 201 -17.22 7.66 -12.39
CA SER A 201 -18.60 7.62 -12.90
C SER A 201 -19.37 6.35 -12.52
N ARG A 202 -18.69 5.21 -12.41
CA ARG A 202 -19.31 3.89 -12.20
C ARG A 202 -19.34 3.46 -10.73
N ILE A 203 -18.50 4.04 -9.87
CA ILE A 203 -18.42 3.69 -8.45
C ILE A 203 -18.61 4.91 -7.55
N LEU A 204 -17.74 5.92 -7.65
CA LEU A 204 -17.70 7.02 -6.68
C LEU A 204 -18.98 7.86 -6.69
N GLU A 205 -19.39 8.35 -7.86
CA GLU A 205 -20.60 9.17 -8.02
C GLU A 205 -21.88 8.40 -7.64
N PRO A 206 -22.11 7.15 -8.11
CA PRO A 206 -23.29 6.37 -7.72
C PRO A 206 -23.46 6.14 -6.23
N ILE A 207 -22.36 6.02 -5.48
CA ILE A 207 -22.40 5.81 -4.03
C ILE A 207 -22.15 7.08 -3.21
N GLY A 208 -22.08 8.23 -3.88
CA GLY A 208 -22.03 9.54 -3.23
C GLY A 208 -20.68 9.88 -2.59
N MET A 209 -19.58 9.28 -3.05
CA MET A 209 -18.22 9.62 -2.62
C MET A 209 -17.75 10.91 -3.30
N LYS A 210 -18.26 12.05 -2.82
CA LYS A 210 -18.17 13.36 -3.50
C LYS A 210 -16.83 14.06 -3.32
N ARG A 211 -16.02 13.64 -2.36
CA ARG A 211 -14.69 14.23 -2.10
C ARG A 211 -13.55 13.34 -2.55
N THR A 212 -13.84 12.09 -2.91
CA THR A 212 -12.86 11.15 -3.40
C THR A 212 -12.35 11.57 -4.77
N LEU A 213 -11.04 11.74 -4.88
CA LEU A 213 -10.32 12.14 -6.07
C LEU A 213 -9.61 10.93 -6.66
N THR A 214 -9.42 10.97 -7.97
CA THR A 214 -8.72 9.93 -8.74
C THR A 214 -7.28 10.28 -9.07
N SER A 215 -6.86 11.50 -8.74
CA SER A 215 -5.49 12.00 -8.91
C SER A 215 -5.19 13.08 -7.88
N VAL A 216 -3.94 13.13 -7.43
CA VAL A 216 -3.44 14.24 -6.59
C VAL A 216 -3.45 15.58 -7.32
N SER A 217 -3.47 15.58 -8.67
CA SER A 217 -3.60 16.80 -9.47
C SER A 217 -4.92 17.55 -9.26
N GLN A 218 -5.93 16.86 -8.70
CA GLN A 218 -7.23 17.45 -8.38
C GLN A 218 -7.23 18.18 -7.02
N ILE A 219 -6.25 17.91 -6.14
CA ILE A 219 -6.14 18.48 -4.79
C ILE A 219 -6.24 20.02 -4.76
N PRO A 220 -5.59 20.79 -5.66
CA PRO A 220 -5.64 22.25 -5.62
C PRO A 220 -7.06 22.84 -5.70
N ALA A 221 -8.04 22.10 -6.22
CA ALA A 221 -9.44 22.51 -6.27
C ALA A 221 -10.22 22.23 -4.97
N PHE A 222 -9.60 21.62 -3.96
CA PHE A 222 -10.23 21.18 -2.71
C PHE A 222 -9.52 21.76 -1.49
N GLY A 223 -10.31 22.15 -0.47
CA GLY A 223 -9.83 22.44 0.87
C GLY A 223 -9.95 21.24 1.81
N ASN A 224 -9.42 21.37 3.03
CA ASN A 224 -9.40 20.32 4.05
C ASN A 224 -8.66 19.06 3.55
N VAL A 225 -7.35 19.24 3.30
CA VAL A 225 -6.43 18.24 2.78
C VAL A 225 -5.30 18.08 3.78
N ALA A 226 -5.04 16.85 4.23
CA ALA A 226 -3.92 16.60 5.12
C ALA A 226 -2.61 16.64 4.33
N ILE A 227 -1.56 17.25 4.86
CA ILE A 227 -0.25 17.29 4.19
C ILE A 227 0.58 16.09 4.66
N PRO A 228 1.28 15.37 3.77
CA PRO A 228 2.16 14.28 4.19
C PRO A 228 3.33 14.79 5.04
N HIS A 229 3.74 14.04 6.07
CA HIS A 229 4.88 14.39 6.93
C HIS A 229 5.93 13.29 6.99
N SER A 230 7.16 13.64 6.62
CA SER A 230 8.35 12.78 6.69
C SER A 230 9.42 13.40 7.60
N GLY A 231 10.58 12.76 7.71
CA GLY A 231 11.72 13.26 8.48
C GLY A 231 12.41 12.16 9.29
N GLN A 232 13.44 12.54 10.04
CA GLN A 232 14.09 11.62 10.97
C GLN A 232 13.12 11.20 12.08
N PRO A 233 13.40 10.10 12.80
CA PRO A 233 12.54 9.66 13.91
C PRO A 233 12.27 10.78 14.91
N GLY A 234 10.99 11.12 15.10
CA GLY A 234 10.56 12.21 15.98
C GLY A 234 10.29 13.55 15.26
N GLU A 235 10.69 13.68 14.00
CA GLU A 235 10.39 14.83 13.17
C GLU A 235 9.07 14.65 12.40
N ASN A 236 8.48 15.78 12.01
CA ASN A 236 7.26 15.82 11.22
C ASN A 236 7.37 17.00 10.24
N ILE A 237 8.19 16.83 9.21
CA ILE A 237 8.45 17.81 8.16
C ILE A 237 7.40 17.62 7.07
N PRO A 238 6.58 18.65 6.77
CA PRO A 238 5.64 18.58 5.65
C PRO A 238 6.38 18.39 4.33
N ILE A 239 5.92 17.45 3.49
CA ILE A 239 6.45 17.21 2.15
C ILE A 239 5.34 17.37 1.10
N PRO A 240 5.68 17.72 -0.16
CA PRO A 240 4.69 17.82 -1.22
C PRO A 240 4.09 16.45 -1.58
N TYR A 241 2.91 16.47 -2.20
CA TYR A 241 2.36 15.28 -2.86
C TYR A 241 3.17 14.94 -4.12
N ILE A 242 3.43 13.65 -4.33
CA ILE A 242 4.01 13.06 -5.53
C ILE A 242 2.89 12.52 -6.42
N ASN A 243 2.99 12.77 -7.73
CA ASN A 243 2.02 12.28 -8.69
C ASN A 243 2.17 10.76 -8.91
N TRP A 244 1.09 10.00 -8.73
CA TRP A 244 1.00 8.54 -8.92
C TRP A 244 0.03 8.17 -10.07
N ASP A 245 -0.24 9.08 -11.00
CA ASP A 245 -1.22 8.88 -12.09
C ASP A 245 -0.79 7.74 -13.03
N ASN A 246 0.52 7.56 -13.24
CA ASN A 246 1.08 6.46 -14.03
C ASN A 246 0.96 5.08 -13.34
N MET A 247 0.45 5.02 -12.12
CA MET A 247 0.10 3.79 -11.42
C MET A 247 -1.30 3.85 -10.82
N ALA A 248 -2.16 4.75 -11.32
CA ALA A 248 -3.45 5.06 -10.70
C ALA A 248 -4.31 3.85 -10.27
N PRO A 249 -4.46 2.79 -11.09
CA PRO A 249 -5.19 1.57 -10.71
C PRO A 249 -4.67 0.86 -9.46
N ALA A 250 -3.40 1.08 -9.11
CA ALA A 250 -2.75 0.49 -7.96
C ALA A 250 -2.75 1.42 -6.74
N GLY A 251 -2.89 2.75 -6.89
CA GLY A 251 -2.63 3.64 -5.76
C GLY A 251 -3.07 5.11 -5.78
N ALA A 252 -3.68 5.66 -6.84
CA ALA A 252 -3.83 7.13 -6.93
C ALA A 252 -5.03 7.75 -6.20
N LEU A 253 -5.94 6.97 -5.61
CA LEU A 253 -7.11 7.56 -4.95
C LEU A 253 -6.71 8.43 -3.75
N VAL A 254 -7.38 9.56 -3.62
CA VAL A 254 -7.33 10.45 -2.45
C VAL A 254 -8.74 10.54 -1.89
N SER A 255 -8.94 10.26 -0.61
CA SER A 255 -10.27 10.16 -0.01
C SER A 255 -10.30 10.67 1.42
N CYS A 256 -11.50 10.83 1.97
CA CYS A 256 -11.75 11.04 3.38
C CYS A 256 -12.43 9.81 4.01
N THR A 257 -12.51 9.78 5.35
CA THR A 257 -13.15 8.67 6.07
C THR A 257 -14.67 8.64 5.84
N GLU A 258 -15.31 9.79 5.64
CA GLU A 258 -16.75 9.86 5.34
C GLU A 258 -17.12 9.17 4.03
N ASP A 259 -16.38 9.45 2.94
CA ASP A 259 -16.59 8.78 1.65
C ASP A 259 -16.28 7.27 1.75
N LEU A 260 -15.24 6.88 2.51
CA LEU A 260 -14.89 5.47 2.69
C LEU A 260 -15.91 4.71 3.53
N CYS A 261 -16.71 5.37 4.37
CA CYS A 261 -17.86 4.74 5.01
C CYS A 261 -18.88 4.27 3.96
N SER A 262 -19.17 5.07 2.94
CA SER A 262 -20.05 4.68 1.83
C SER A 262 -19.50 3.47 1.08
N TRP A 263 -18.19 3.45 0.81
CA TRP A 263 -17.52 2.30 0.21
C TRP A 263 -17.61 1.02 1.06
N MET A 264 -17.31 1.11 2.36
CA MET A 264 -17.43 -0.03 3.28
C MET A 264 -18.88 -0.55 3.36
N THR A 265 -19.86 0.35 3.43
CA THR A 265 -21.27 -0.03 3.48
C THR A 265 -21.73 -0.68 2.17
N LEU A 266 -21.31 -0.20 0.99
CA LEU A 266 -21.54 -0.88 -0.29
C LEU A 266 -21.02 -2.33 -0.26
N GLN A 267 -19.78 -2.50 0.22
CA GLN A 267 -19.12 -3.80 0.26
C GLN A 267 -19.76 -4.76 1.27
N LEU A 268 -20.12 -4.29 2.46
CA LEU A 268 -20.86 -5.08 3.45
C LEU A 268 -22.27 -5.45 2.96
N ASN A 269 -22.90 -4.58 2.17
CA ASN A 269 -24.18 -4.82 1.50
C ASN A 269 -24.06 -5.59 0.16
N ARG A 270 -22.91 -6.24 -0.08
CA ARG A 270 -22.70 -7.13 -1.23
C ARG A 270 -22.98 -6.46 -2.57
N GLY A 271 -22.54 -5.21 -2.71
CA GLY A 271 -22.66 -4.43 -3.95
C GLY A 271 -23.98 -3.67 -4.12
N LYS A 272 -24.86 -3.69 -3.11
CA LYS A 272 -26.11 -2.92 -3.12
C LYS A 272 -25.97 -1.59 -2.41
N TRP A 273 -26.46 -0.53 -3.04
CA TRP A 273 -26.47 0.83 -2.50
C TRP A 273 -27.79 1.53 -2.83
N ASN A 274 -28.57 1.90 -1.82
CA ASN A 274 -29.86 2.62 -1.99
C ASN A 274 -30.77 2.02 -3.07
N GLY A 275 -30.90 0.69 -3.08
CA GLY A 275 -31.73 -0.06 -4.03
C GLY A 275 -31.10 -0.27 -5.43
N LYS A 276 -29.92 0.32 -5.70
CA LYS A 276 -29.13 0.04 -6.90
C LYS A 276 -28.12 -1.08 -6.64
N THR A 277 -27.81 -1.84 -7.68
CA THR A 277 -26.72 -2.84 -7.65
C THR A 277 -25.56 -2.28 -8.45
N ILE A 278 -24.42 -2.03 -7.80
CA ILE A 278 -23.19 -1.57 -8.45
C ILE A 278 -22.46 -2.77 -9.07
N PHE A 279 -22.30 -3.84 -8.30
CA PHE A 279 -21.86 -5.16 -8.75
C PHE A 279 -22.70 -6.22 -8.06
N THR A 280 -22.88 -7.37 -8.70
CA THR A 280 -23.72 -8.45 -8.21
C THR A 280 -23.11 -9.16 -7.00
N GLU A 281 -23.96 -9.87 -6.26
CA GLU A 281 -23.51 -10.67 -5.12
C GLU A 281 -22.52 -11.79 -5.54
N ASP A 282 -22.63 -12.31 -6.76
CA ASP A 282 -21.69 -13.31 -7.29
C ASP A 282 -20.30 -12.71 -7.49
N ARG A 283 -20.20 -11.51 -8.09
CA ARG A 283 -18.92 -10.81 -8.20
C ARG A 283 -18.34 -10.43 -6.84
N TRP A 284 -19.20 -10.03 -5.90
CA TRP A 284 -18.78 -9.77 -4.53
C TRP A 284 -18.16 -11.02 -3.89
N ARG A 285 -18.76 -12.21 -4.05
CA ARG A 285 -18.20 -13.47 -3.55
C ARG A 285 -16.84 -13.77 -4.17
N GLU A 286 -16.71 -13.57 -5.49
CA GLU A 286 -15.44 -13.77 -6.19
C GLU A 286 -14.36 -12.80 -5.69
N MET A 287 -14.66 -11.51 -5.54
CA MET A 287 -13.69 -10.54 -5.01
C MET A 287 -13.14 -10.93 -3.63
N TRP A 288 -13.97 -11.55 -2.80
CA TRP A 288 -13.63 -11.95 -1.43
C TRP A 288 -13.25 -13.44 -1.30
N THR A 289 -13.03 -14.12 -2.42
CA THR A 289 -12.50 -15.49 -2.48
C THR A 289 -10.99 -15.46 -2.37
N ASN A 290 -10.41 -16.38 -1.61
CA ASN A 290 -8.96 -16.51 -1.49
C ASN A 290 -8.40 -17.24 -2.73
N PHE A 291 -7.72 -16.50 -3.60
CA PHE A 291 -7.12 -17.02 -4.83
C PHE A 291 -5.60 -17.20 -4.74
N ASN A 292 -4.98 -16.72 -3.66
CA ASN A 292 -3.56 -16.87 -3.38
C ASN A 292 -3.35 -17.07 -1.87
N PRO A 293 -3.45 -18.33 -1.37
CA PRO A 293 -3.23 -18.63 0.04
C PRO A 293 -1.78 -18.42 0.44
N GLN A 294 -1.57 -17.92 1.65
CA GLN A 294 -0.26 -17.56 2.17
C GLN A 294 0.05 -18.36 3.44
N PRO A 295 1.33 -18.72 3.68
CA PRO A 295 1.75 -19.26 4.96
C PRO A 295 1.55 -18.23 6.07
N ILE A 296 1.20 -18.71 7.27
CA ILE A 296 1.11 -17.88 8.47
C ILE A 296 2.51 -17.84 9.09
N SER A 297 3.09 -16.65 9.22
CA SER A 297 4.42 -16.49 9.84
C SER A 297 4.33 -16.55 11.36
N ALA A 298 5.44 -16.89 12.03
CA ALA A 298 5.51 -16.85 13.50
C ALA A 298 5.23 -15.44 14.08
N PHE A 299 5.47 -14.38 13.32
CA PHE A 299 5.08 -13.02 13.72
C PHE A 299 3.57 -12.82 13.61
N ALA A 300 2.94 -13.34 12.55
CA ALA A 300 1.50 -13.30 12.38
C ALA A 300 0.77 -14.10 13.47
N GLU A 301 1.28 -15.28 13.86
CA GLU A 301 0.73 -16.06 14.98
C GLU A 301 0.68 -15.26 16.30
N ARG A 302 1.67 -14.39 16.54
CA ARG A 302 1.72 -13.52 17.72
C ARG A 302 0.82 -12.30 17.62
N THR A 303 0.62 -11.76 16.42
CA THR A 303 -0.07 -10.47 16.21
C THR A 303 -1.53 -10.63 15.77
N TYR A 304 -1.91 -11.79 15.26
CA TYR A 304 -3.27 -12.12 14.85
C TYR A 304 -3.72 -13.41 15.57
N PRO A 305 -4.05 -13.33 16.88
CA PRO A 305 -4.50 -14.50 17.64
C PRO A 305 -5.70 -15.17 16.98
N GLY A 306 -5.63 -16.50 16.86
CA GLY A 306 -6.67 -17.29 16.20
C GLY A 306 -6.69 -17.16 14.67
N GLN A 307 -5.61 -16.68 14.05
CA GLN A 307 -5.45 -16.74 12.60
C GLN A 307 -5.27 -18.20 12.15
N THR A 308 -6.20 -18.65 11.32
CA THR A 308 -6.28 -19.99 10.73
C THR A 308 -6.05 -20.00 9.22
N PHE A 309 -6.16 -18.84 8.56
CA PHE A 309 -5.71 -18.68 7.18
C PHE A 309 -5.22 -17.25 6.92
N SER A 310 -4.41 -17.11 5.88
CA SER A 310 -4.03 -15.85 5.24
C SER A 310 -4.09 -16.04 3.73
N GLY A 311 -4.37 -14.97 3.00
CA GLY A 311 -4.34 -14.99 1.55
C GLY A 311 -4.87 -13.71 0.95
N TYR A 312 -5.11 -13.75 -0.35
CA TYR A 312 -5.46 -12.57 -1.13
C TYR A 312 -6.55 -12.88 -2.16
N GLY A 313 -7.53 -11.98 -2.28
CA GLY A 313 -8.62 -12.01 -3.25
C GLY A 313 -8.42 -10.97 -4.35
N LEU A 314 -9.50 -10.54 -5.02
CA LEU A 314 -9.41 -9.55 -6.10
C LEU A 314 -9.36 -8.14 -5.50
N GLY A 315 -8.17 -7.72 -5.06
CA GLY A 315 -7.96 -6.41 -4.42
C GLY A 315 -8.14 -6.39 -2.91
N TRP A 316 -8.14 -7.56 -2.25
CA TRP A 316 -8.42 -7.67 -0.83
C TRP A 316 -7.49 -8.66 -0.13
N SER A 317 -6.88 -8.24 0.98
CA SER A 317 -6.25 -9.14 1.93
C SER A 317 -7.33 -9.88 2.73
N LEU A 318 -7.19 -11.20 2.82
CA LEU A 318 -8.15 -12.08 3.48
C LEU A 318 -7.44 -12.87 4.57
N LYS A 319 -7.96 -12.79 5.79
CA LYS A 319 -7.43 -13.56 6.92
C LYS A 319 -8.49 -13.83 7.95
N THR A 320 -8.11 -14.59 8.98
CA THR A 320 -8.89 -14.73 10.20
C THR A 320 -8.22 -14.00 11.36
N TYR A 321 -9.04 -13.42 12.23
CA TYR A 321 -8.60 -12.81 13.48
C TYR A 321 -9.65 -13.11 14.55
N ARG A 322 -9.23 -13.79 15.63
CA ARG A 322 -10.10 -14.23 16.73
C ARG A 322 -11.38 -14.94 16.24
N GLY A 323 -11.23 -15.80 15.24
CA GLY A 323 -12.32 -16.58 14.64
C GLY A 323 -13.19 -15.83 13.62
N GLU A 324 -13.04 -14.52 13.47
CA GLU A 324 -13.77 -13.72 12.48
C GLU A 324 -13.02 -13.65 11.15
N LYS A 325 -13.76 -13.66 10.03
CA LYS A 325 -13.19 -13.34 8.71
C LYS A 325 -12.90 -11.84 8.65
N ILE A 326 -11.68 -11.51 8.28
CA ILE A 326 -11.21 -10.15 8.06
C ILE A 326 -10.98 -9.95 6.57
N VAL A 327 -11.57 -8.89 6.03
CA VAL A 327 -11.36 -8.42 4.66
C VAL A 327 -10.77 -7.02 4.76
N SER A 328 -9.55 -6.82 4.31
CA SER A 328 -8.89 -5.53 4.50
C SER A 328 -7.97 -5.17 3.36
N HIS A 329 -7.60 -3.89 3.31
CA HIS A 329 -6.50 -3.42 2.50
C HIS A 329 -5.78 -2.27 3.23
N GLY A 330 -4.46 -2.31 3.24
CA GLY A 330 -3.62 -1.20 3.69
C GLY A 330 -3.21 -0.31 2.53
N GLY A 331 -2.65 0.84 2.82
CA GLY A 331 -2.06 1.71 1.80
C GLY A 331 -0.90 2.49 2.36
N GLY A 332 0.24 2.44 1.69
CA GLY A 332 1.35 3.35 1.91
C GLY A 332 1.49 4.27 0.70
N TYR A 333 1.41 5.56 0.96
CA TYR A 333 1.77 6.63 0.03
C TYR A 333 2.96 7.38 0.65
N ASP A 334 3.68 8.17 -0.15
CA ASP A 334 4.78 9.00 0.34
C ASP A 334 4.35 9.79 1.58
N ALA A 335 4.89 9.40 2.75
CA ALA A 335 4.59 9.99 4.05
C ALA A 335 3.11 9.93 4.50
N MET A 336 2.31 8.98 4.02
CA MET A 336 0.94 8.73 4.49
C MET A 336 0.63 7.23 4.56
N ILE A 337 -0.12 6.83 5.60
CA ILE A 337 -0.52 5.43 5.79
C ILE A 337 -2.04 5.38 5.98
N SER A 338 -2.67 4.41 5.32
CA SER A 338 -4.10 4.14 5.39
C SER A 338 -4.37 2.66 5.67
N ASN A 339 -5.51 2.39 6.29
CA ASN A 339 -5.99 1.04 6.54
C ASN A 339 -7.51 1.03 6.46
N LEU A 340 -8.08 0.10 5.69
CA LEU A 340 -9.51 -0.16 5.66
C LEU A 340 -9.75 -1.64 5.97
N THR A 341 -10.65 -1.91 6.89
CA THR A 341 -10.95 -3.26 7.38
C THR A 341 -12.44 -3.48 7.52
N MET A 342 -12.91 -4.65 7.08
CA MET A 342 -14.29 -5.11 7.22
C MET A 342 -14.32 -6.47 7.92
N ILE A 343 -15.31 -6.64 8.79
CA ILE A 343 -15.55 -7.83 9.60
C ILE A 343 -16.99 -8.29 9.32
N PRO A 344 -17.20 -9.12 8.29
CA PRO A 344 -18.55 -9.41 7.78
C PRO A 344 -19.43 -10.14 8.80
N GLY A 345 -18.82 -11.00 9.65
CA GLY A 345 -19.53 -11.67 10.75
C GLY A 345 -20.06 -10.72 11.83
N LYS A 346 -19.55 -9.49 11.86
CA LYS A 346 -20.04 -8.40 12.73
C LYS A 346 -20.83 -7.34 11.96
N ASN A 347 -21.00 -7.49 10.64
CA ASN A 347 -21.60 -6.47 9.78
C ASN A 347 -21.02 -5.06 10.01
N ALA A 348 -19.69 -5.02 10.14
CA ALA A 348 -18.97 -3.83 10.58
C ALA A 348 -17.69 -3.62 9.77
N GLY A 349 -17.20 -2.39 9.76
CA GLY A 349 -15.92 -2.03 9.17
C GLY A 349 -15.37 -0.75 9.76
N PHE A 350 -14.09 -0.52 9.59
CA PHE A 350 -13.44 0.72 10.00
C PHE A 350 -12.35 1.13 9.03
N VAL A 351 -12.02 2.42 9.06
CA VAL A 351 -10.96 3.02 8.27
C VAL A 351 -10.10 3.94 9.13
N ILE A 352 -8.81 3.94 8.88
CA ILE A 352 -7.80 4.80 9.51
C ILE A 352 -7.02 5.47 8.38
N LEU A 353 -6.93 6.80 8.39
CA LEU A 353 -6.13 7.60 7.46
C LEU A 353 -5.15 8.46 8.28
N SER A 354 -3.85 8.39 7.98
CA SER A 354 -2.78 9.07 8.72
C SER A 354 -1.87 9.85 7.77
N ASN A 355 -1.49 11.07 8.15
CA ASN A 355 -0.61 11.93 7.36
C ASN A 355 0.89 11.78 7.72
N ASN A 356 1.27 10.58 8.15
CA ASN A 356 2.64 10.22 8.53
C ASN A 356 2.86 8.70 8.45
N VAL A 357 4.13 8.28 8.37
CA VAL A 357 4.61 6.90 8.15
C VAL A 357 4.95 6.09 9.41
N THR A 358 4.61 6.56 10.60
CA THR A 358 4.76 5.73 11.81
C THR A 358 3.91 4.46 11.74
N ILE A 359 4.24 3.49 12.58
CA ILE A 359 3.50 2.22 12.71
C ILE A 359 2.13 2.36 13.39
N LEU A 360 1.74 3.57 13.81
CA LEU A 360 0.49 3.82 14.55
C LEU A 360 -0.76 3.25 13.84
N PRO A 361 -0.95 3.38 12.51
CA PRO A 361 -2.12 2.80 11.85
C PRO A 361 -2.21 1.27 11.99
N HIS A 362 -1.08 0.56 12.12
CA HIS A 362 -1.09 -0.88 12.41
C HIS A 362 -1.50 -1.16 13.87
N VAL A 363 -1.04 -0.35 14.82
CA VAL A 363 -1.46 -0.43 16.23
C VAL A 363 -2.97 -0.16 16.36
N LEU A 364 -3.46 0.88 15.68
CA LEU A 364 -4.88 1.21 15.63
C LEU A 364 -5.70 0.13 14.92
N HIS A 365 -5.18 -0.48 13.85
CA HIS A 365 -5.85 -1.58 13.16
C HIS A 365 -6.18 -2.73 14.11
N LEU A 366 -5.20 -3.19 14.90
CA LEU A 366 -5.40 -4.27 15.88
C LEU A 366 -6.34 -3.83 17.03
N THR A 367 -6.12 -2.62 17.54
CA THR A 367 -6.95 -2.03 18.61
C THR A 367 -8.43 -1.92 18.18
N LEU A 368 -8.69 -1.49 16.94
CA LEU A 368 -10.04 -1.37 16.39
C LEU A 368 -10.66 -2.73 16.06
N MET A 369 -9.88 -3.72 15.63
CA MET A 369 -10.41 -5.09 15.47
C MET A 369 -10.90 -5.65 16.81
N ASP A 370 -10.11 -5.53 17.88
CA ASP A 370 -10.52 -5.97 19.23
C ASP A 370 -11.79 -5.22 19.70
N PHE A 371 -11.82 -3.89 19.53
CA PHE A 371 -12.98 -3.06 19.87
C PHE A 371 -14.24 -3.44 19.07
N VAL A 372 -14.12 -3.68 17.76
CA VAL A 372 -15.27 -4.01 16.91
C VAL A 372 -15.78 -5.42 17.19
N ILE A 373 -14.89 -6.39 17.39
CA ILE A 373 -15.26 -7.77 17.71
C ILE A 373 -15.88 -7.88 19.12
N GLY A 374 -15.51 -6.96 20.02
CA GLY A 374 -16.04 -6.94 21.38
C GLY A 374 -15.33 -7.93 22.29
N THR A 375 -14.03 -8.10 22.12
CA THR A 375 -13.23 -8.90 23.06
C THR A 375 -13.07 -8.10 24.34
N ASN A 376 -13.32 -8.73 25.49
CA ASN A 376 -13.10 -8.13 26.81
C ASN A 376 -11.60 -7.89 27.13
N ASP A 377 -10.70 -8.13 26.18
CA ASP A 377 -9.27 -7.92 26.29
C ASP A 377 -8.92 -6.41 26.15
N ASP A 378 -9.18 -5.64 27.20
CA ASP A 378 -8.42 -4.41 27.47
C ASP A 378 -6.92 -4.73 27.75
N GLU A 379 -6.50 -6.01 27.73
CA GLU A 379 -5.19 -6.48 28.16
C GLU A 379 -4.07 -6.40 27.10
N THR A 380 -4.37 -6.48 25.79
CA THR A 380 -3.29 -6.51 24.79
C THR A 380 -2.82 -5.10 24.43
N ASN A 381 -1.69 -4.70 24.99
CA ASN A 381 -1.07 -3.42 24.70
C ASN A 381 -0.29 -3.45 23.36
N TRP A 382 -1.03 -3.42 22.24
CA TRP A 382 -0.44 -3.39 20.89
C TRP A 382 0.60 -2.27 20.73
N SER A 383 0.36 -1.12 21.36
CA SER A 383 1.29 0.02 21.29
C SER A 383 2.67 -0.35 21.84
N GLU A 384 2.74 -1.05 22.97
CA GLU A 384 4.02 -1.44 23.57
C GLU A 384 4.76 -2.49 22.74
N LEU A 385 4.02 -3.49 22.24
CA LEU A 385 4.57 -4.51 21.34
C LEU A 385 5.24 -3.88 20.13
N PHE A 386 4.53 -2.98 19.43
CA PHE A 386 5.06 -2.33 18.23
C PHE A 386 6.10 -1.26 18.53
N MET A 387 6.07 -0.63 19.70
CA MET A 387 7.10 0.34 20.10
C MET A 387 8.47 -0.35 20.18
N SER A 388 8.52 -1.53 20.80
CA SER A 388 9.75 -2.33 20.86
C SER A 388 10.27 -2.71 19.46
N TYR A 389 9.36 -3.09 18.56
CA TYR A 389 9.71 -3.41 17.17
C TYR A 389 10.29 -2.19 16.43
N SER A 390 9.64 -1.02 16.54
CA SER A 390 10.09 0.23 15.92
C SER A 390 11.46 0.67 16.44
N GLN A 391 11.69 0.59 17.75
CA GLN A 391 12.98 0.94 18.36
C GLN A 391 14.10 -0.01 17.91
N ASN A 392 13.81 -1.30 17.79
CA ASN A 392 14.78 -2.28 17.30
C ASN A 392 15.12 -2.05 15.82
N LYS A 393 14.12 -1.77 14.97
CA LYS A 393 14.36 -1.42 13.55
C LYS A 393 15.23 -0.17 13.43
N GLN A 394 14.93 0.86 14.21
CA GLN A 394 15.75 2.09 14.23
C GLN A 394 17.18 1.82 14.68
N LYS A 395 17.37 1.01 15.73
CA LYS A 395 18.70 0.65 16.22
C LYS A 395 19.51 -0.12 15.18
N GLN A 396 18.87 -1.05 14.46
CA GLN A 396 19.50 -1.79 13.37
C GLN A 396 19.92 -0.88 12.23
N GLU A 397 19.05 0.05 11.83
CA GLU A 397 19.37 1.01 10.77
C GLU A 397 20.50 1.97 11.17
N ASN A 398 20.48 2.50 12.39
CA ASN A 398 21.57 3.33 12.91
C ASN A 398 22.90 2.57 12.92
N ALA A 399 22.90 1.30 13.36
CA ALA A 399 24.10 0.46 13.36
C ALA A 399 24.58 0.16 11.93
N ARG A 400 23.67 -0.07 10.98
CA ARG A 400 24.00 -0.27 9.57
C ARG A 400 24.69 0.96 8.99
N VAL A 401 24.11 2.15 9.17
CA VAL A 401 24.67 3.42 8.69
C VAL A 401 26.03 3.68 9.35
N GLN A 402 26.15 3.45 10.67
CA GLN A 402 27.43 3.59 11.36
C GLN A 402 28.50 2.65 10.78
N ASN A 403 28.19 1.36 10.60
CA ASN A 403 29.11 0.39 10.02
C ASN A 403 29.53 0.78 8.60
N LEU A 404 28.60 1.30 7.79
CA LEU A 404 28.90 1.80 6.44
C LEU A 404 29.90 2.97 6.49
N MET A 405 29.69 3.91 7.41
CA MET A 405 30.58 5.07 7.59
C MET A 405 31.96 4.67 8.14
N GLU A 406 32.05 3.62 8.97
CA GLU A 406 33.33 3.09 9.48
C GLU A 406 34.17 2.39 8.39
N LEU A 407 33.53 1.89 7.32
CA LEU A 407 34.21 1.28 6.18
C LEU A 407 34.79 2.32 5.18
N ARG A 408 34.45 3.60 5.34
CA ARG A 408 34.99 4.70 4.54
C ARG A 408 36.43 5.01 4.99
N SER A 409 37.35 5.08 4.04
CA SER A 409 38.74 5.50 4.33
C SER A 409 38.82 7.02 4.54
N ASP A 410 39.72 7.45 5.44
CA ASP A 410 40.12 8.86 5.56
C ASP A 410 40.90 9.36 4.33
N SER A 411 41.39 8.43 3.50
CA SER A 411 41.98 8.67 2.19
C SER A 411 41.36 7.68 1.20
N PRO A 412 40.13 7.94 0.71
CA PRO A 412 39.43 7.06 -0.22
C PRO A 412 40.31 6.77 -1.43
N ASN A 413 40.55 5.49 -1.71
CA ASN A 413 41.23 5.10 -2.93
C ASN A 413 40.21 4.68 -4.00
N HIS A 414 40.42 5.16 -5.21
CA HIS A 414 39.63 4.85 -6.39
C HIS A 414 40.59 4.69 -7.59
N SER A 415 40.30 3.72 -8.45
CA SER A 415 41.18 3.25 -9.51
C SER A 415 41.39 4.27 -10.63
N LEU A 416 40.43 5.16 -10.83
CA LEU A 416 40.41 6.20 -11.87
C LEU A 416 40.31 7.61 -11.27
N PRO A 417 40.77 8.67 -11.96
CA PRO A 417 40.35 10.05 -11.67
C PRO A 417 38.82 10.19 -11.61
N LEU A 418 38.29 11.07 -10.74
CA LEU A 418 36.84 11.22 -10.56
C LEU A 418 36.09 11.50 -11.88
N ALA A 419 36.69 12.29 -12.77
CA ALA A 419 36.11 12.61 -14.07
C ALA A 419 35.85 11.37 -14.95
N ASP A 420 36.61 10.29 -14.78
CA ASP A 420 36.53 9.10 -15.64
C ASP A 420 35.39 8.15 -15.22
N TYR A 421 34.78 8.37 -14.05
CA TYR A 421 33.50 7.76 -13.66
C TYR A 421 32.28 8.45 -14.28
N ALA A 422 32.45 9.68 -14.80
CA ALA A 422 31.37 10.38 -15.47
C ALA A 422 30.98 9.63 -16.76
N GLY A 423 29.68 9.58 -17.04
CA GLY A 423 29.15 8.83 -18.16
C GLY A 423 27.64 8.63 -18.06
N THR A 424 27.09 7.93 -19.03
CA THR A 424 25.70 7.44 -18.98
C THR A 424 25.74 5.94 -18.74
N TYR A 425 24.99 5.47 -17.77
CA TYR A 425 24.83 4.06 -17.44
C TYR A 425 23.37 3.70 -17.59
N GLY A 426 23.02 2.61 -18.26
CA GLY A 426 21.61 2.28 -18.44
C GLY A 426 21.37 0.84 -18.85
N GLY A 427 20.09 0.49 -18.82
CA GLY A 427 19.61 -0.84 -19.09
C GLY A 427 18.23 -0.84 -19.75
N PRO A 428 17.83 -1.99 -20.29
CA PRO A 428 16.59 -2.09 -21.06
C PRO A 428 15.32 -1.94 -20.21
N MET A 429 15.42 -2.18 -18.90
CA MET A 429 14.28 -2.09 -17.96
C MET A 429 13.97 -0.64 -17.57
N TYR A 430 14.91 -0.03 -16.84
CA TYR A 430 14.67 1.27 -16.21
C TYR A 430 15.00 2.44 -17.14
N GLY A 431 16.08 2.34 -17.93
CA GLY A 431 16.58 3.42 -18.77
C GLY A 431 17.94 3.93 -18.28
N ASN A 432 18.20 5.23 -18.48
CA ASN A 432 19.53 5.81 -18.27
C ASN A 432 19.67 6.50 -16.91
N THR A 433 20.88 6.43 -16.36
CA THR A 433 21.40 7.19 -15.23
C THR A 433 22.62 7.97 -15.71
N LYS A 434 22.58 9.29 -15.60
CA LYS A 434 23.71 10.15 -15.96
C LYS A 434 24.55 10.44 -14.73
N VAL A 435 25.87 10.34 -14.85
CA VAL A 435 26.84 10.71 -13.83
C VAL A 435 27.77 11.77 -14.41
N TRP A 436 28.01 12.86 -13.69
CA TRP A 436 28.92 13.93 -14.11
C TRP A 436 29.71 14.49 -12.94
N LEU A 437 30.87 15.06 -13.22
CA LEU A 437 31.68 15.75 -12.22
C LEU A 437 31.27 17.22 -12.13
N GLU A 438 30.98 17.69 -10.92
CA GLU A 438 30.69 19.09 -10.62
C GLU A 438 31.38 19.49 -9.31
N ASN A 439 32.25 20.50 -9.35
CA ASN A 439 32.98 21.00 -8.17
C ASN A 439 33.64 19.88 -7.35
N ASP A 440 34.43 19.02 -8.02
CA ASP A 440 35.11 17.85 -7.43
C ASP A 440 34.18 16.80 -6.78
N THR A 441 32.88 16.87 -7.05
CA THR A 441 31.87 15.93 -6.56
C THR A 441 31.19 15.24 -7.74
N LEU A 442 31.08 13.91 -7.70
CA LEU A 442 30.28 13.18 -8.67
C LEU A 442 28.80 13.38 -8.36
N ARG A 443 28.04 13.86 -9.33
CA ARG A 443 26.59 13.99 -9.31
C ARG A 443 25.97 12.88 -10.13
N PHE A 444 24.74 12.51 -9.80
CA PHE A 444 23.97 11.57 -10.63
C PHE A 444 22.51 12.01 -10.77
N GLN A 445 21.89 11.58 -11.88
CA GLN A 445 20.46 11.68 -12.14
C GLN A 445 19.98 10.39 -12.81
N MET A 446 19.02 9.73 -12.17
CA MET A 446 18.25 8.66 -12.79
C MET A 446 17.21 9.30 -13.72
N VAL A 447 17.41 9.21 -15.03
CA VAL A 447 16.68 10.01 -16.04
C VAL A 447 15.16 9.79 -16.03
N PRO A 448 14.64 8.55 -15.92
CA PRO A 448 13.20 8.32 -15.89
C PRO A 448 12.49 8.94 -14.68
N THR A 449 13.19 9.11 -13.56
CA THR A 449 12.65 9.58 -12.27
C THR A 449 13.36 10.86 -11.84
N PRO A 450 12.82 12.05 -12.18
CA PRO A 450 13.45 13.34 -11.87
C PRO A 450 13.81 13.52 -10.39
N LEU A 451 13.02 12.99 -9.45
CA LEU A 451 13.33 13.06 -8.01
C LEU A 451 14.58 12.27 -7.61
N PHE A 452 15.00 11.28 -8.40
CA PHE A 452 16.11 10.39 -8.05
C PHE A 452 17.43 10.96 -8.55
N HIS A 453 17.94 11.93 -7.80
CA HIS A 453 19.22 12.58 -8.03
C HIS A 453 19.95 12.87 -6.73
N GLY A 454 21.24 13.13 -6.85
CA GLY A 454 22.09 13.20 -5.69
C GLY A 454 23.56 13.40 -5.99
N TRP A 455 24.39 13.05 -5.01
CA TRP A 455 25.84 13.02 -5.17
C TRP A 455 26.45 11.75 -4.59
N LEU A 456 27.66 11.48 -5.07
CA LEU A 456 28.45 10.31 -4.74
C LEU A 456 29.69 10.78 -3.98
N GLU A 457 29.77 10.39 -2.71
CA GLU A 457 30.91 10.69 -1.86
C GLU A 457 31.92 9.52 -1.90
N PRO A 458 33.20 9.75 -2.21
CA PRO A 458 34.19 8.67 -2.28
C PRO A 458 34.29 7.87 -0.99
N MET A 459 34.27 6.53 -1.12
CA MET A 459 34.40 5.61 0.00
C MET A 459 35.71 4.81 -0.07
N ASN A 460 35.77 3.80 -0.95
CA ASN A 460 36.93 2.95 -1.24
C ASN A 460 36.60 1.99 -2.40
N HIS A 461 37.60 1.50 -3.13
CA HIS A 461 37.44 0.42 -4.12
C HIS A 461 36.33 0.71 -5.14
N ASP A 462 36.39 1.90 -5.74
CA ASP A 462 35.44 2.38 -6.76
C ASP A 462 33.98 2.41 -6.29
N THR A 463 33.81 2.41 -4.96
CA THR A 463 32.53 2.52 -4.27
C THR A 463 32.40 3.90 -3.66
N PHE A 464 31.19 4.44 -3.74
CA PHE A 464 30.82 5.76 -3.27
C PHE A 464 29.59 5.64 -2.38
N ILE A 465 29.50 6.48 -1.35
CA ILE A 465 28.29 6.66 -0.57
C ILE A 465 27.31 7.48 -1.41
N LEU A 466 26.10 6.96 -1.57
CA LEU A 466 25.04 7.59 -2.34
C LEU A 466 24.19 8.46 -1.41
N HIS A 467 24.13 9.76 -1.71
CA HIS A 467 23.32 10.74 -1.00
C HIS A 467 22.21 11.27 -1.90
N TRP A 468 20.97 11.25 -1.42
CA TRP A 468 19.80 11.78 -2.12
C TRP A 468 19.59 13.27 -1.84
N SER A 469 19.29 14.04 -2.88
CA SER A 469 19.02 15.48 -2.73
C SER A 469 17.61 15.78 -2.20
N GLU A 470 16.59 15.11 -2.74
CA GLU A 470 15.17 15.44 -2.50
C GLU A 470 14.35 14.26 -1.94
N VAL A 471 14.89 13.05 -1.94
CA VAL A 471 14.16 11.84 -1.53
C VAL A 471 14.54 11.45 -0.11
N HIS A 472 13.78 11.96 0.86
CA HIS A 472 14.06 11.74 2.28
C HIS A 472 13.61 10.37 2.81
N MET A 473 12.81 9.62 2.04
CA MET A 473 12.32 8.30 2.42
C MET A 473 13.31 7.17 2.12
N LEU A 474 14.25 7.39 1.20
CA LEU A 474 15.29 6.41 0.89
C LEU A 474 16.48 6.60 1.82
N PRO A 475 16.99 5.52 2.43
CA PRO A 475 18.16 5.62 3.30
C PRO A 475 19.44 5.81 2.47
N ILE A 476 20.53 6.10 3.19
CA ILE A 476 21.86 6.15 2.59
C ILE A 476 22.22 4.75 2.05
N GLY A 477 22.64 4.73 0.80
CA GLY A 477 23.09 3.54 0.07
C GLY A 477 24.53 3.70 -0.44
N THR A 478 24.91 2.81 -1.35
CA THR A 478 26.19 2.87 -2.06
C THR A 478 26.01 2.80 -3.57
N ALA A 479 26.96 3.37 -4.29
CA ALA A 479 27.11 3.26 -5.72
C ALA A 479 28.50 2.71 -6.02
N GLN A 480 28.59 1.53 -6.63
CA GLN A 480 29.85 0.91 -7.03
C GLN A 480 30.00 0.96 -8.55
N PHE A 481 31.14 1.45 -9.01
CA PHE A 481 31.53 1.37 -10.41
C PHE A 481 32.39 0.13 -10.62
N ILE A 482 32.06 -0.66 -11.63
CA ILE A 482 32.90 -1.76 -12.08
C ILE A 482 33.80 -1.24 -13.19
N VAL A 483 35.11 -1.38 -13.01
CA VAL A 483 36.14 -0.91 -13.97
C VAL A 483 36.68 -2.11 -14.76
N ASP A 484 36.70 -1.98 -16.08
CA ASP A 484 37.20 -3.00 -17.00
C ASP A 484 38.74 -3.14 -16.95
N GLY A 485 39.28 -4.17 -17.61
CA GLY A 485 40.73 -4.39 -17.71
C GLY A 485 41.50 -3.31 -18.47
N HIS A 486 40.81 -2.32 -19.05
CA HIS A 486 41.39 -1.19 -19.77
C HIS A 486 41.35 0.12 -18.96
N GLY A 487 40.82 0.09 -17.73
CA GLY A 487 40.71 1.28 -16.88
C GLY A 487 39.54 2.19 -17.27
N ARG A 488 38.42 1.61 -17.75
CA ARG A 488 37.18 2.35 -18.04
C ARG A 488 36.05 1.77 -17.20
N THR A 489 35.14 2.61 -16.72
CA THR A 489 33.93 2.09 -16.08
C THR A 489 33.08 1.33 -17.09
N GLU A 490 32.52 0.19 -16.68
CA GLU A 490 31.67 -0.68 -17.50
C GLU A 490 30.25 -0.76 -16.94
N GLU A 491 30.11 -0.69 -15.61
CA GLU A 491 28.84 -0.87 -14.93
C GLU A 491 28.75 0.06 -13.72
N LEU A 492 27.53 0.49 -13.39
CA LEU A 492 27.18 1.17 -12.15
C LEU A 492 26.20 0.28 -11.38
N ARG A 493 26.54 -0.09 -10.15
CA ARG A 493 25.64 -0.83 -9.24
C ARG A 493 25.21 0.09 -8.12
N MET A 494 23.90 0.18 -7.88
CA MET A 494 23.37 0.92 -6.75
C MET A 494 22.78 -0.05 -5.73
N ASP A 495 23.22 0.05 -4.48
CA ASP A 495 22.67 -0.70 -3.36
C ASP A 495 22.09 0.29 -2.35
N VAL A 496 20.75 0.34 -2.29
CA VAL A 496 20.00 1.24 -1.42
C VAL A 496 19.09 0.36 -0.57
N PRO A 497 19.49 -0.01 0.66
CA PRO A 497 18.77 -1.01 1.44
C PRO A 497 17.47 -0.43 1.96
N ASN A 498 16.36 -0.84 1.37
CA ASN A 498 15.02 -0.38 1.75
C ASN A 498 14.00 -1.52 1.54
N ASP A 499 12.76 -1.30 1.96
CA ASP A 499 11.73 -2.34 1.94
C ASP A 499 10.78 -2.26 0.73
N ASP A 500 10.91 -1.22 -0.12
CA ASP A 500 9.92 -0.84 -1.14
C ASP A 500 10.45 -0.79 -2.59
N PHE A 501 11.75 -0.56 -2.79
CA PHE A 501 12.37 -0.33 -4.10
C PHE A 501 13.65 -1.14 -4.28
N TRP A 502 13.68 -2.00 -5.29
CA TRP A 502 14.77 -2.96 -5.52
C TRP A 502 15.76 -2.44 -6.56
N PHE A 503 16.80 -1.74 -6.09
CA PHE A 503 17.85 -1.20 -6.97
C PHE A 503 18.76 -2.28 -7.56
N ASP A 504 18.77 -3.49 -6.99
CA ASP A 504 19.44 -4.68 -7.50
C ASP A 504 18.78 -5.26 -8.77
N GLU A 505 17.54 -4.87 -9.08
CA GLU A 505 16.89 -5.19 -10.37
C GLU A 505 17.43 -4.33 -11.53
N LEU A 506 18.23 -3.30 -11.26
CA LEU A 506 18.74 -2.38 -12.27
C LEU A 506 20.03 -2.90 -12.91
N GLU A 507 19.97 -3.22 -14.20
CA GLU A 507 21.18 -3.42 -15.02
C GLU A 507 21.66 -2.08 -15.60
N MET A 508 22.65 -1.43 -14.99
CA MET A 508 23.16 -0.13 -15.49
C MET A 508 24.56 -0.28 -16.09
N LYS A 509 24.61 -0.66 -17.37
CA LYS A 509 25.86 -0.76 -18.15
C LYS A 509 26.22 0.60 -18.74
N ARG A 510 27.51 0.93 -18.82
CA ARG A 510 27.98 2.14 -19.49
C ARG A 510 27.52 2.12 -20.94
N ILE A 511 26.85 3.20 -21.34
CA ILE A 511 26.45 3.46 -22.70
C ILE A 511 27.48 4.45 -23.22
N ASP A 512 28.45 3.95 -23.97
CA ASP A 512 29.45 4.80 -24.61
C ASP A 512 28.73 5.76 -25.57
N ASN A 513 28.73 7.05 -25.22
CA ASN A 513 28.52 8.09 -26.21
C ASN A 513 29.92 8.43 -26.71
N ASP A 514 30.30 7.87 -27.86
CA ASP A 514 31.43 8.37 -28.65
C ASP A 514 31.30 9.89 -28.90
#